data_AF-A0A935JBJ1-F1
#
_entry.id   AF-A0A935JBJ1-F1
#
_cell.length_a   1.000
_cell.length_b   1.000
_cell.length_c   1.000
_cell.angle_alpha   90.00
_cell.angle_beta   90.00
_cell.angle_gamma   90.00
#
_symmetry.space_group_name_H-M   'P 1'
#
loop_
_entity.id
_entity.type
_entity.pdbx_description
1 polymer ?
#
loop_
_entity_poly.entity_id
_entity_poly.type
_entity_poly.pdbx_seq_one_letter_code
_entity_poly.pdbx_strand_id
1 'polypeptide(L)' 'MLLFRSEEWIEKWCKRNHLERGEMLTIDQVWELSKLWYHNRMSVDYHGRSMEQVAEIFRKAGLTSKFWYPRS' A
#
# COMPACT_ATOMS: atom_id res chain seq x y z
N MET A 1 6.69 -4.52 -4.95
CA MET A 1 7.10 -3.92 -3.66
C MET A 1 8.54 -4.31 -3.39
N LEU A 2 9.36 -3.36 -2.96
CA LEU A 2 10.75 -3.61 -2.57
C LEU A 2 10.87 -3.46 -1.05
N LEU A 3 11.68 -4.30 -0.42
CA LEU A 3 11.97 -4.22 1.01
C LEU A 3 13.30 -3.49 1.20
N PHE A 4 13.30 -2.52 2.12
CA PHE A 4 14.49 -1.76 2.49
C PHE A 4 14.68 -1.83 4.00
N ARG A 5 15.95 -1.81 4.41
CA ARG A 5 16.32 -1.86 5.83
C ARG A 5 16.08 -0.54 6.58
N SER A 6 15.98 0.58 5.86
CA SER A 6 15.69 1.91 6.39
C SER A 6 15.31 2.88 5.27
N GLU A 7 14.83 4.07 5.64
CA GLU A 7 14.42 5.10 4.69
C GLU A 7 15.58 5.68 3.88
N GLU A 8 16.76 5.83 4.50
CA GLU A 8 17.94 6.36 3.81
C GLU A 8 18.39 5.45 2.66
N TRP A 9 18.10 4.15 2.76
CA TRP A 9 18.38 3.20 1.69
C TRP A 9 17.43 3.35 0.50
N ILE A 10 16.19 3.79 0.75
CA ILE A 10 15.23 4.12 -0.31
C ILE A 10 15.76 5.30 -1.11
N GLU A 11 16.20 6.36 -0.44
CA GLU A 11 16.73 7.56 -1.11
C GLU A 11 17.98 7.26 -1.94
N LYS A 12 18.91 6.48 -1.39
CA LYS A 12 20.11 6.04 -2.13
C LYS A 12 19.75 5.21 -3.35
N TRP A 13 18.77 4.31 -3.22
CA TRP A 13 18.32 3.48 -4.34
C TRP A 13 17.62 4.31 -5.41
N CYS A 14 16.72 5.22 -5.06
CA CYS A 14 16.06 6.14 -5.99
C CYS A 14 17.09 6.98 -6.76
N LYS A 15 18.07 7.59 -6.06
CA LYS A 15 19.13 8.38 -6.68
C LYS A 15 19.97 7.57 -7.66
N ARG A 16 20.35 6.34 -7.29
CA ARG A 16 21.17 5.46 -8.13
C ARG A 16 20.43 5.03 -9.41
N ASN A 17 19.11 4.85 -9.34
CA ASN A 17 18.31 4.36 -10.46
C ASN A 17 17.62 5.47 -11.26
N HIS A 18 17.85 6.74 -10.91
CA HIS A 18 17.18 7.89 -11.51
C HIS A 18 15.64 7.80 -11.45
N LEU A 19 15.12 7.36 -10.30
CA LEU A 19 13.69 7.21 -10.05
C LEU A 19 13.19 8.22 -9.03
N GLU A 20 11.98 8.73 -9.24
CA GLU A 20 11.26 9.48 -8.22
C GLU A 20 10.88 8.58 -7.03
N ARG A 21 10.80 9.17 -5.83
CA ARG A 21 10.41 8.44 -4.62
C ARG A 21 8.92 8.12 -4.70
N GLY A 22 8.60 6.83 -4.71
CA GLY A 22 7.23 6.35 -4.52
C GLY A 22 6.81 6.39 -3.04
N GLU A 23 5.66 5.78 -2.74
CA GLU A 23 5.17 5.69 -1.37
C GLU A 23 5.85 4.55 -0.59
N MET A 24 6.01 4.75 0.72
CA MET A 24 6.57 3.76 1.63
C MET A 24 5.48 3.23 2.57
N LEU A 25 5.57 1.93 2.87
CA LEU A 25 4.72 1.27 3.85
C LEU A 25 5.61 0.68 4.94
N THR A 26 5.22 0.84 6.20
CA THR A 26 5.81 0.07 7.30
C THR A 26 5.39 -1.41 7.18
N ILE A 27 6.13 -2.30 7.82
CA ILE A 27 5.75 -3.73 7.88
C ILE A 27 4.37 -3.91 8.51
N ASP A 28 4.04 -3.13 9.54
CA ASP A 28 2.72 -3.16 10.18
C ASP A 28 1.62 -2.73 9.22
N GLN A 29 1.82 -1.66 8.43
CA GLN A 29 0.85 -1.24 7.41
C GLN A 29 0.65 -2.31 6.34
N VAL A 30 1.72 -2.96 5.87
CA VAL A 30 1.62 -4.08 4.91
C VAL A 30 0.87 -5.26 5.52
N TRP A 31 1.13 -5.58 6.79
CA TRP A 31 0.46 -6.65 7.50
C TRP A 31 -1.04 -6.38 7.65
N GLU A 32 -1.42 -5.19 8.13
CA GLU A 32 -2.83 -4.78 8.23
C GLU A 32 -3.51 -4.77 6.86
N LEU A 33 -2.84 -4.22 5.83
CA LEU A 33 -3.35 -4.25 4.47
C LEU A 33 -3.60 -5.69 4.02
N SER A 34 -2.69 -6.63 4.27
CA SER A 34 -2.85 -8.03 3.87
C SER A 34 -4.07 -8.68 4.51
N LYS A 35 -4.30 -8.45 5.81
CA LYS A 35 -5.47 -8.98 6.52
C LYS A 35 -6.75 -8.44 5.91
N LEU A 36 -6.84 -7.12 5.71
CA LEU A 36 -8.01 -6.47 5.11
C LEU A 36 -8.23 -6.90 3.65
N TRP A 37 -7.15 -7.04 2.88
CA TRP A 37 -7.20 -7.38 1.47
C TRP A 37 -7.54 -8.85 1.21
N TYR A 38 -7.24 -9.74 2.15
CA TYR A 38 -7.47 -11.17 1.98
C TYR A 38 -8.54 -11.76 2.90
N HIS A 39 -9.17 -10.97 3.79
CA HIS A 39 -10.11 -11.45 4.83
C HIS A 39 -11.23 -12.37 4.34
N ASN A 40 -11.65 -12.24 3.07
CA ASN A 40 -12.78 -12.95 2.48
C ASN A 40 -12.42 -13.51 1.10
N ARG A 41 -11.13 -13.56 0.75
CA ARG A 41 -10.71 -13.89 -0.61
C ARG A 41 -11.08 -15.31 -1.03
N MET A 42 -11.28 -16.19 -0.05
CA MET A 42 -11.69 -17.59 -0.21
C MET A 42 -13.20 -17.79 -0.06
N SER A 43 -13.99 -16.72 0.18
CA SER A 43 -15.45 -16.83 0.21
C SER A 43 -16.00 -17.10 -1.18
N VAL A 44 -17.03 -17.94 -1.27
CA VAL A 44 -17.78 -18.17 -2.52
C VAL A 44 -18.49 -16.91 -3.01
N ASP A 45 -18.77 -15.97 -2.12
CA ASP A 45 -19.40 -14.68 -2.43
C ASP A 45 -18.38 -13.60 -2.83
N TYR A 46 -17.08 -13.94 -2.83
CA TYR A 46 -16.03 -12.99 -3.19
C TYR A 46 -16.19 -12.57 -4.66
N HIS A 47 -16.31 -11.27 -4.85
CA HIS A 47 -16.24 -10.60 -6.14
C HIS A 47 -15.10 -9.57 -6.12
N GLY A 48 -14.76 -9.04 -7.30
CA GLY A 48 -13.83 -7.91 -7.38
C GLY A 48 -14.30 -6.73 -6.53
N ARG A 49 -13.37 -5.87 -6.12
CA ARG A 49 -13.68 -4.70 -5.28
C ARG A 49 -13.93 -3.46 -6.12
N SER A 50 -14.89 -2.63 -5.71
CA SER A 50 -15.07 -1.28 -6.25
C SER A 50 -13.93 -0.37 -5.80
N MET A 51 -13.78 0.79 -6.46
CA MET A 51 -12.78 1.79 -6.06
C MET A 51 -13.02 2.31 -4.64
N GLU A 52 -14.29 2.46 -4.24
CA GLU A 52 -14.69 2.90 -2.90
C GLU A 52 -14.32 1.86 -1.84
N GLN A 53 -14.52 0.57 -2.14
CA GLN A 53 -14.12 -0.51 -1.24
C GLN A 53 -12.60 -0.60 -1.08
N VAL A 54 -11.84 -0.39 -2.16
CA VAL A 54 -10.37 -0.33 -2.11
C VAL A 54 -9.89 0.87 -1.28
N ALA A 55 -10.46 2.05 -1.51
CA ALA A 55 -10.15 3.25 -0.76
C ALA A 55 -10.41 3.07 0.75
N GLU A 56 -11.52 2.44 1.12
CA GLU A 56 -11.81 2.16 2.54
C GLU A 56 -10.82 1.18 3.17
N ILE A 57 -10.37 0.17 2.41
CA ILE A 57 -9.32 -0.75 2.88
C ILE A 57 -8.01 0.01 3.12
N PHE A 58 -7.60 0.88 2.20
CA PHE A 58 -6.41 1.71 2.36
C PHE A 58 -6.50 2.61 3.58
N ARG A 59 -7.65 3.28 3.78
CA ARG A 59 -7.89 4.12 4.96
C ARG A 59 -7.77 3.32 6.26
N LYS A 60 -8.38 2.12 6.31
CA LYS A 60 -8.29 1.21 7.46
C LYS A 60 -6.87 0.70 7.71
N ALA A 61 -6.07 0.51 6.66
CA ALA A 61 -4.67 0.13 6.75
C ALA A 61 -3.73 1.31 7.10
N GLY A 62 -4.27 2.52 7.31
CA GLY A 62 -3.47 3.71 7.62
C GLY A 62 -2.74 4.29 6.41
N LEU A 63 -3.19 3.98 5.19
CA LEU A 63 -2.65 4.51 3.95
C LEU A 63 -3.44 5.76 3.58
N THR A 64 -2.90 6.94 3.90
CA THR A 64 -3.63 8.22 3.85
C THR A 64 -2.96 9.31 3.01
N SER A 65 -1.80 9.02 2.39
CA SER A 65 -1.10 10.00 1.56
C SER A 65 -1.81 10.25 0.22
N LYS A 66 -1.45 11.35 -0.45
CA LYS A 66 -1.96 11.69 -1.79
C LYS A 66 -1.66 10.63 -2.85
N PHE A 67 -0.67 9.78 -2.63
CA PHE A 67 -0.35 8.66 -3.52
C PHE A 67 -1.54 7.70 -3.67
N TRP A 68 -2.25 7.44 -2.57
CA TRP A 68 -3.38 6.51 -2.54
C TRP A 68 -4.71 7.15 -2.95
N TYR A 69 -4.82 8.48 -2.88
CA TYR A 69 -6.02 9.24 -3.22
C TYR A 69 -5.68 10.43 -4.12
N PRO A 70 -5.29 10.20 -5.40
CA PRO A 70 -4.86 11.27 -6.30
C PRO A 70 -5.96 12.25 -6.71
N ARG A 71 -7.21 12.04 -6.28
CA ARG A 71 -8.40 12.85 -6.61
C ARG A 71 -9.20 13.33 -5.41
N SER A 72 -8.68 13.20 -4.18
CA SER A 72 -9.33 13.69 -2.94
C SER A 72 -8.86 15.08 -2.57
#